data_AF-A0A5K0XQA5-F1
#
_entry.id   AF-A0A5K0XQA5-F1
#
_cell.length_a   1.000
_cell.length_b   1.000
_cell.length_c   1.000
_cell.angle_alpha   90.00
_cell.angle_beta   90.00
_cell.angle_gamma   90.00
#
_symmetry.space_group_name_H-M   'P 1'
#
loop_
_entity.id
_entity.type
_entity.pdbx_description
1 polymer ?
#
loop_
_entity_poly.entity_id
_entity_poly.type
_entity_poly.pdbx_seq_one_letter_code
_entity_poly.pdbx_strand_id
1 'polypeptide(L)'
;VDVFVNLVQVDAHLNLTYHERLHRVMNRSHQRAMNLQHRGQRGRRHRTAPRPLDHNSSSIETPLQAGHGEFLMKLAIGNPPTSFMAIVDTASDLIWTPCSPCTLCPDQPSTVFDPQGSASYSKLSCSSPSCSALPHVCDPLSNDCQYIYRYGDQSTTSGYLSSETFTLGSASFENVGFGCGTMNWGFHEGAGLVGLNRGRLSLISQLGASVGYQFSYCLSGLEGGSSSSSRLAFGPNSSLPSSSVGAIKLPLLINSRSPDFYFVDLEGISVGGRRLPIEASAFQFKQGGTGGVVVDSGSALMYLVAEAY
;
A
#
# COMPACT_ATOMS: atom_id res chain seq x y z
N VAL A 1 26.42 9.07 -8.14
CA VAL A 1 25.67 10.27 -8.56
C VAL A 1 24.62 10.43 -7.51
N ASP A 2 24.82 11.40 -6.64
CA ASP A 2 23.99 11.53 -5.44
C ASP A 2 22.71 12.25 -5.83
N VAL A 3 21.61 11.75 -5.30
CA VAL A 3 20.26 12.13 -5.69
C VAL A 3 19.64 12.91 -4.54
N PHE A 4 19.31 14.17 -4.78
CA PHE A 4 18.68 15.02 -3.77
C PHE A 4 17.17 15.07 -4.00
N VAL A 5 16.41 14.55 -3.03
CA VAL A 5 14.96 14.75 -2.96
C VAL A 5 14.70 15.95 -2.05
N ASN A 6 14.36 17.09 -2.65
CA ASN A 6 14.04 18.31 -1.90
C ASN A 6 12.62 18.23 -1.35
N LEU A 7 12.50 18.14 -0.02
CA LEU A 7 11.23 18.26 0.68
C LEU A 7 10.98 19.73 1.03
N VAL A 8 9.78 20.23 0.73
CA VAL A 8 9.38 21.58 1.13
C VAL A 8 8.81 21.53 2.53
N GLN A 9 9.47 22.20 3.47
CA GLN A 9 8.91 22.39 4.81
C GLN A 9 7.74 23.39 4.70
N VAL A 10 6.53 22.89 4.98
CA VAL A 10 5.28 23.68 4.86
C VAL A 10 5.29 24.94 5.74
N ASP A 11 6.06 24.95 6.83
CA ASP A 11 6.20 26.10 7.73
C ASP A 11 7.51 26.90 7.54
N ALA A 12 8.29 26.63 6.50
CA ALA A 12 9.62 27.23 6.33
C ALA A 12 9.61 28.77 6.37
N HIS A 13 8.49 29.38 5.99
CA HIS A 13 8.28 30.82 5.92
C HIS A 13 7.72 31.42 7.22
N LEU A 14 7.45 30.60 8.24
CA LEU A 14 6.87 31.04 9.50
C LEU A 14 7.96 31.09 10.58
N ASN A 15 8.12 32.25 11.23
CA ASN A 15 9.12 32.44 12.29
C ASN A 15 8.64 31.83 13.62
N LEU A 16 8.56 30.50 13.65
CA LEU A 16 8.00 29.71 14.75
C LEU A 16 9.09 29.17 15.67
N THR A 17 8.83 29.20 16.97
CA THR A 17 9.63 28.50 17.98
C THR A 17 9.57 26.98 17.78
N TYR A 18 10.52 26.25 18.36
CA TYR A 18 10.55 24.77 18.29
C TYR A 18 9.25 24.14 18.80
N HIS A 19 8.74 24.63 19.95
CA HIS A 19 7.49 24.14 20.53
C HIS A 19 6.29 24.43 19.62
N GLU A 20 6.23 25.60 18.97
CA GLU A 20 5.15 25.91 18.03
C GLU A 20 5.20 25.05 16.78
N ARG A 21 6.39 24.74 16.25
CA ARG A 21 6.53 23.80 15.12
C ARG A 21 6.08 22.40 15.51
N LEU A 22 6.52 21.91 16.67
CA LEU A 22 6.12 20.60 17.17
C LEU A 22 4.61 20.54 17.41
N HIS A 23 4.05 21.54 18.08
CA HIS A 23 2.60 21.66 18.24
C HIS A 23 1.86 21.77 16.92
N ARG A 24 2.39 22.48 15.91
CA ARG A 24 1.75 22.57 14.59
C ARG A 24 1.88 21.30 13.77
N VAL A 25 2.97 20.56 13.88
CA VAL A 25 3.12 19.24 13.27
C VAL A 25 2.17 18.26 13.96
N MET A 26 2.16 18.20 15.29
CA MET A 26 1.22 17.37 16.05
C MET A 26 -0.23 17.78 15.80
N ASN A 27 -0.55 19.08 15.81
CA ASN A 27 -1.89 19.58 15.51
C ASN A 27 -2.25 19.33 14.06
N ARG A 28 -1.35 19.42 13.08
CA ARG A 28 -1.68 19.03 11.70
C ARG A 28 -1.86 17.54 11.55
N SER A 29 -1.09 16.72 12.25
CA SER A 29 -1.29 15.26 12.25
C SER A 29 -2.60 14.88 12.96
N HIS A 30 -2.92 15.55 14.08
CA HIS A 30 -4.15 15.35 14.86
C HIS A 30 -5.38 15.95 14.16
N GLN A 31 -5.27 17.12 13.53
CA GLN A 31 -6.32 17.73 12.71
C GLN A 31 -6.49 16.98 11.38
N ARG A 32 -5.42 16.39 10.81
CA ARG A 32 -5.55 15.40 9.74
C ARG A 32 -6.41 14.24 10.24
N ALA A 33 -6.03 13.57 11.33
CA ALA A 33 -6.81 12.47 11.90
C ALA A 33 -8.28 12.84 12.21
N MET A 34 -8.54 14.03 12.78
CA MET A 34 -9.89 14.48 13.17
C MET A 34 -10.75 14.95 11.99
N ASN A 35 -10.19 15.70 11.01
CA ASN A 35 -10.94 16.11 9.81
C ASN A 35 -11.27 14.92 8.90
N LEU A 36 -10.41 13.90 8.94
CA LEU A 36 -10.60 12.61 8.31
C LEU A 36 -11.85 11.93 8.91
N GLN A 37 -11.93 11.77 10.25
CA GLN A 37 -13.12 11.23 10.94
C GLN A 37 -14.44 11.99 10.67
N HIS A 38 -14.41 13.33 10.58
CA HIS A 38 -15.64 14.13 10.41
C HIS A 38 -16.18 14.19 8.97
N ARG A 39 -15.39 13.87 7.93
CA ARG A 39 -15.83 13.93 6.53
C ARG A 39 -16.52 12.67 6.01
N GLY A 40 -16.45 11.55 6.75
CA GLY A 40 -17.23 10.34 6.47
C GLY A 40 -18.76 10.52 6.56
N GLN A 41 -19.26 11.64 7.11
CA GLN A 41 -20.69 11.89 7.30
C GLN A 41 -21.30 12.99 6.40
N ARG A 42 -20.51 13.68 5.56
CA ARG A 42 -21.04 14.79 4.75
C ARG A 42 -20.66 14.72 3.27
N GLY A 43 -21.60 14.20 2.49
CA GLY A 43 -21.91 14.76 1.17
C GLY A 43 -21.39 14.02 -0.05
N ARG A 44 -22.17 13.03 -0.53
CA ARG A 44 -22.27 12.72 -1.96
C ARG A 44 -22.67 13.99 -2.72
N ARG A 45 -21.76 14.59 -3.47
CA ARG A 45 -22.10 15.50 -4.57
C ARG A 45 -21.61 14.87 -5.88
N HIS A 46 -22.55 14.63 -6.78
CA HIS A 46 -22.30 14.19 -8.15
C HIS A 46 -21.23 15.07 -8.81
N ARG A 47 -20.09 14.46 -9.15
CA ARG A 47 -19.19 14.99 -10.18
C ARG A 47 -19.44 14.20 -11.46
N THR A 48 -19.69 14.96 -12.52
CA THR A 48 -19.83 14.51 -13.91
C THR A 48 -18.68 13.60 -14.32
N ALA A 49 -19.02 12.54 -15.07
CA ALA A 49 -18.11 11.53 -15.56
C ALA A 49 -16.91 12.13 -16.31
N PRO A 50 -15.68 11.59 -16.15
CA PRO A 50 -14.57 11.95 -17.02
C PRO A 50 -14.87 11.54 -18.46
N ARG A 51 -14.46 12.41 -19.39
CA ARG A 51 -14.47 12.20 -20.84
C ARG A 51 -13.70 10.90 -21.18
N PRO A 52 -14.12 10.08 -22.15
CA PRO A 52 -13.38 8.87 -22.51
C PRO A 52 -12.01 9.27 -23.02
N LEU A 53 -10.95 8.81 -22.36
CA LEU A 53 -9.59 8.92 -22.86
C LEU A 53 -9.39 7.84 -23.93
N ASP A 54 -8.76 8.26 -25.02
CA ASP A 54 -8.57 7.50 -26.25
C ASP A 54 -8.00 6.09 -26.01
N HIS A 55 -8.60 5.14 -26.73
CA HIS A 55 -8.34 3.72 -26.68
C HIS A 55 -6.98 3.39 -27.30
N ASN A 56 -5.88 3.59 -26.55
CA ASN A 56 -4.56 3.03 -26.88
C ASN A 56 -3.60 2.96 -25.67
N SER A 57 -4.08 2.57 -24.47
CA SER A 57 -3.28 2.61 -23.24
C SER A 57 -2.76 1.24 -22.80
N SER A 58 -1.44 1.04 -22.81
CA SER A 58 -0.76 -0.14 -22.25
C SER A 58 -0.53 -0.09 -20.73
N SER A 59 -1.26 0.77 -20.00
CA SER A 59 -1.26 0.84 -18.54
C SER A 59 -2.68 0.69 -17.98
N ILE A 60 -2.79 -0.03 -16.87
CA ILE A 60 -4.04 -0.20 -16.11
C ILE A 60 -4.02 0.81 -14.97
N GLU A 61 -4.99 1.72 -14.94
CA GLU A 61 -5.05 2.77 -13.93
C GLU A 61 -6.22 2.59 -12.97
N THR A 62 -5.99 2.88 -11.70
CA THR A 62 -7.04 2.99 -10.68
C THR A 62 -6.88 4.29 -9.89
N PRO A 63 -7.96 5.06 -9.69
CA PRO A 63 -7.91 6.24 -8.84
C PRO A 63 -7.64 5.79 -7.39
N LEU A 64 -6.80 6.57 -6.70
CA LEU A 64 -6.59 6.38 -5.27
C LEU A 64 -7.43 7.39 -4.48
N GLN A 65 -8.00 6.92 -3.39
CA GLN A 65 -8.72 7.74 -2.43
C GLN A 65 -7.88 7.89 -1.16
N ALA A 66 -7.69 9.11 -0.68
CA ALA A 66 -7.13 9.35 0.64
C ALA A 66 -8.12 8.87 1.72
N GLY A 67 -7.68 7.95 2.58
CA GLY A 67 -8.34 7.50 3.79
C GLY A 67 -7.79 8.20 5.03
N HIS A 68 -8.03 7.62 6.21
CA HIS A 68 -7.67 8.19 7.52
C HIS A 68 -6.20 7.97 7.92
N GLY A 69 -5.27 8.13 6.98
CA GLY A 69 -3.83 7.84 7.16
C GLY A 69 -3.27 7.02 6.02
N GLU A 70 -4.13 6.26 5.33
CA GLU A 70 -3.80 5.37 4.24
C GLU A 70 -4.33 5.89 2.89
N PHE A 71 -3.87 5.29 1.80
CA PHE A 71 -4.47 5.45 0.47
C PHE A 71 -5.15 4.16 0.05
N LEU A 72 -6.40 4.30 -0.40
CA LEU A 72 -7.24 3.18 -0.81
C LEU A 72 -7.32 3.12 -2.33
N MET A 73 -7.12 1.93 -2.90
CA MET A 73 -7.39 1.66 -4.31
C MET A 73 -8.73 0.96 -4.48
N LYS A 74 -9.41 1.26 -5.60
CA LYS A 74 -10.56 0.48 -6.03
C LYS A 74 -10.10 -0.74 -6.81
N LEU A 75 -10.63 -1.91 -6.44
CA LEU A 75 -10.55 -3.16 -7.19
C LEU A 75 -11.92 -3.86 -7.17
N ALA A 76 -12.10 -4.89 -7.98
CA ALA A 76 -13.22 -5.80 -7.83
C ALA A 76 -12.75 -7.25 -7.72
N ILE A 77 -13.48 -8.04 -6.95
CA ILE A 77 -13.17 -9.45 -6.64
C ILE A 77 -14.44 -10.28 -6.91
N GLY A 78 -14.28 -11.43 -7.54
CA GLY A 78 -15.35 -12.41 -7.75
C GLY A 78 -15.92 -12.46 -9.17
N ASN A 79 -16.76 -13.47 -9.39
CA ASN A 79 -17.59 -13.62 -10.57
C ASN A 79 -19.04 -13.94 -10.16
N PRO A 80 -19.97 -12.97 -10.19
CA PRO A 80 -19.82 -11.63 -10.76
C PRO A 80 -18.91 -10.68 -9.93
N PRO A 81 -18.24 -9.69 -10.56
CA PRO A 81 -17.32 -8.80 -9.86
C PRO A 81 -18.00 -7.90 -8.83
N THR A 82 -17.52 -7.93 -7.59
CA THR A 82 -17.95 -7.04 -6.50
C THR A 82 -16.84 -6.02 -6.21
N SER A 83 -17.18 -4.74 -6.06
CA SER A 83 -16.18 -3.68 -5.82
C SER A 83 -15.74 -3.59 -4.35
N PHE A 84 -14.45 -3.37 -4.14
CA PHE A 84 -13.78 -3.19 -2.85
C PHE A 84 -12.86 -1.98 -2.90
N MET A 85 -12.69 -1.32 -1.76
CA MET A 85 -11.68 -0.28 -1.55
C MET A 85 -10.67 -0.83 -0.56
N ALA A 86 -9.41 -1.01 -0.95
CA ALA A 86 -8.41 -1.66 -0.09
C ALA A 86 -7.16 -0.78 0.06
N ILE A 87 -6.50 -0.87 1.20
CA ILE A 87 -5.26 -0.15 1.51
C ILE A 87 -4.17 -0.53 0.51
N VAL A 88 -3.42 0.45 0.02
CA VAL A 88 -2.25 0.25 -0.84
C VAL A 88 -0.99 0.24 0.02
N ASP A 89 -0.28 -0.88 0.05
CA ASP A 89 0.87 -1.09 0.92
C ASP A 89 2.08 -1.63 0.14
N THR A 90 3.11 -0.79 -0.02
CA THR A 90 4.37 -1.16 -0.70
C THR A 90 5.37 -1.89 0.21
N ALA A 91 5.07 -2.02 1.50
CA ALA A 91 5.91 -2.70 2.48
C ALA A 91 5.35 -4.07 2.90
N SER A 92 4.28 -4.57 2.28
CA SER A 92 3.82 -5.95 2.47
C SER A 92 3.49 -6.65 1.14
N ASP A 93 3.41 -7.98 1.18
CA ASP A 93 3.12 -8.80 0.02
C ASP A 93 1.67 -9.28 -0.01
N LEU A 94 1.10 -9.76 1.08
CA LEU A 94 -0.24 -10.36 1.06
C LEU A 94 -1.33 -9.37 0.62
N ILE A 95 -2.05 -9.73 -0.44
CA ILE A 95 -3.38 -9.19 -0.75
C ILE A 95 -4.40 -9.92 0.12
N TRP A 96 -5.27 -9.22 0.83
CA TRP A 96 -6.35 -9.87 1.59
C TRP A 96 -7.59 -8.99 1.71
N THR A 97 -8.74 -9.63 1.92
CA THR A 97 -10.03 -9.00 2.20
C THR A 97 -10.77 -9.77 3.29
N PRO A 98 -11.61 -9.11 4.10
CA PRO A 98 -12.62 -9.78 4.91
C PRO A 98 -13.47 -10.76 4.10
N CYS A 99 -13.65 -11.98 4.61
CA CYS A 99 -14.48 -13.02 3.99
C CYS A 99 -15.56 -13.55 4.92
N SER A 100 -16.70 -13.93 4.37
CA SER A 100 -17.77 -14.63 5.09
C SER A 100 -17.49 -16.14 5.18
N PRO A 101 -17.72 -16.79 6.33
CA PRO A 101 -18.07 -16.20 7.62
C PRO A 101 -16.86 -15.48 8.25
N CYS A 102 -17.09 -14.28 8.79
CA CYS A 102 -16.07 -13.54 9.53
C CYS A 102 -16.37 -13.52 11.03
N THR A 103 -15.43 -14.00 11.83
CA THR A 103 -15.53 -14.05 13.28
C THR A 103 -15.15 -12.72 13.92
N LEU A 104 -14.16 -12.02 13.36
CA LEU A 104 -13.68 -10.74 13.84
C LEU A 104 -13.33 -9.86 12.64
N CYS A 105 -14.23 -8.97 12.25
CA CYS A 105 -14.01 -8.03 11.15
C CYS A 105 -14.32 -6.60 11.60
N PRO A 106 -13.70 -5.58 11.00
CA PRO A 106 -14.04 -4.19 11.27
C PRO A 106 -15.53 -3.93 11.01
N ASP A 107 -16.20 -3.16 11.88
CA ASP A 107 -17.60 -2.73 11.73
C ASP A 107 -17.83 -1.74 10.56
N GLN A 108 -16.82 -1.55 9.71
CA GLN A 108 -16.87 -0.62 8.60
C GLN A 108 -17.77 -1.16 7.47
N PRO A 109 -18.49 -0.31 6.73
CA PRO A 109 -19.42 -0.69 5.65
C PRO A 109 -18.72 -1.26 4.41
N SER A 110 -17.44 -1.63 4.53
CA SER A 110 -16.62 -2.16 3.46
C SER A 110 -16.96 -3.64 3.27
N THR A 111 -17.34 -3.99 2.05
CA THR A 111 -17.94 -5.27 1.66
C THR A 111 -17.14 -6.45 2.22
N VAL A 112 -17.79 -7.34 2.97
CA VAL A 112 -17.25 -8.67 3.26
C VAL A 112 -17.43 -9.51 2.00
N PHE A 113 -16.37 -10.11 1.48
CA PHE A 113 -16.46 -10.99 0.32
C PHE A 113 -17.19 -12.28 0.71
N ASP A 114 -18.14 -12.73 -0.10
CA ASP A 114 -18.83 -14.02 0.08
C ASP A 114 -18.22 -15.06 -0.88
N PRO A 115 -17.42 -16.01 -0.38
CA PRO A 115 -16.85 -17.07 -1.21
C PRO A 115 -17.89 -17.94 -1.90
N GLN A 116 -19.08 -18.12 -1.31
CA GLN A 116 -20.13 -18.96 -1.90
C GLN A 116 -20.88 -18.25 -3.03
N GLY A 117 -20.81 -16.91 -3.05
CA GLY A 117 -21.45 -16.07 -4.06
C GLY A 117 -20.65 -15.91 -5.36
N SER A 118 -19.43 -16.47 -5.43
CA SER A 118 -18.55 -16.33 -6.59
C SER A 118 -18.28 -17.66 -7.28
N ALA A 119 -18.50 -17.71 -8.59
CA ALA A 119 -18.26 -18.92 -9.39
C ALA A 119 -16.76 -19.22 -9.65
N SER A 120 -15.87 -18.24 -9.44
CA SER A 120 -14.42 -18.38 -9.65
C SER A 120 -13.60 -18.47 -8.36
N TYR A 121 -14.27 -18.53 -7.20
CA TYR A 121 -13.60 -18.73 -5.92
C TYR A 121 -13.05 -20.16 -5.81
N SER A 122 -11.81 -20.28 -5.37
CA SER A 122 -11.24 -21.57 -4.95
C SER A 122 -10.36 -21.40 -3.73
N LYS A 123 -10.56 -22.23 -2.71
CA LYS A 123 -9.62 -22.30 -1.59
C LYS A 123 -8.33 -22.99 -2.05
N LEU A 124 -7.16 -22.53 -1.62
CA LEU A 124 -5.88 -23.12 -2.00
C LEU A 124 -5.47 -24.23 -1.02
N SER A 125 -4.98 -25.33 -1.58
CA SER A 125 -4.40 -26.42 -0.80
C SER A 125 -2.97 -26.08 -0.36
N CYS A 126 -2.47 -26.84 0.62
CA CYS A 126 -1.08 -26.79 1.07
C CYS A 126 -0.03 -27.08 -0.01
N SER A 127 -0.39 -27.84 -1.04
CA SER A 127 0.48 -28.12 -2.18
C SER A 127 0.53 -26.97 -3.20
N SER A 128 -0.30 -25.94 -3.04
CA SER A 128 -0.31 -24.79 -3.94
C SER A 128 1.03 -24.05 -3.90
N PRO A 129 1.59 -23.63 -5.05
CA PRO A 129 2.80 -22.82 -5.10
C PRO A 129 2.70 -21.53 -4.29
N SER A 130 1.52 -20.91 -4.20
CA SER A 130 1.32 -19.70 -3.39
C SER A 130 1.37 -20.01 -1.90
N CYS A 131 0.93 -21.19 -1.47
CA CYS A 131 1.01 -21.59 -0.06
C CYS A 131 2.45 -21.72 0.43
N SER A 132 3.38 -22.14 -0.44
CA SER A 132 4.80 -22.26 -0.09
C SER A 132 5.50 -20.91 0.13
N ALA A 133 4.85 -19.79 -0.18
CA ALA A 133 5.33 -18.47 0.18
C ALA A 133 5.07 -18.14 1.67
N LEU A 134 4.17 -18.87 2.33
CA LEU A 134 3.82 -18.70 3.73
C LEU A 134 4.66 -19.64 4.61
N PRO A 135 5.17 -19.16 5.76
CA PRO A 135 5.90 -20.01 6.69
C PRO A 135 4.95 -20.95 7.45
N HIS A 136 4.90 -22.24 7.04
CA HIS A 136 4.35 -23.37 7.80
C HIS A 136 2.92 -23.19 8.36
N VAL A 137 1.94 -22.88 7.50
CA VAL A 137 0.54 -22.71 7.93
C VAL A 137 -0.39 -23.61 7.10
N CYS A 138 -0.51 -24.85 7.53
CA CYS A 138 -1.31 -25.87 6.85
C CYS A 138 -2.20 -26.61 7.83
N ASP A 139 -3.48 -26.70 7.50
CA ASP A 139 -4.41 -27.54 8.25
C ASP A 139 -4.12 -29.02 7.94
N PRO A 140 -3.72 -29.84 8.94
CA PRO A 140 -3.36 -31.24 8.69
C PRO A 140 -4.58 -32.12 8.34
N LEU A 141 -5.80 -31.66 8.61
CA LEU A 141 -7.03 -32.42 8.37
C LEU A 141 -7.70 -32.00 7.06
N SER A 142 -7.86 -30.70 6.82
CA SER A 142 -8.54 -30.20 5.62
C SER A 142 -7.61 -30.00 4.43
N ASN A 143 -6.28 -30.02 4.63
CA ASN A 143 -5.26 -29.68 3.63
C ASN A 143 -5.38 -28.22 3.13
N ASP A 144 -6.09 -27.38 3.86
CA ASP A 144 -6.28 -25.97 3.55
C ASP A 144 -5.02 -25.17 3.89
N CYS A 145 -4.61 -24.29 2.96
CA CYS A 145 -3.58 -23.32 3.22
C CYS A 145 -4.13 -22.20 4.10
N GLN A 146 -3.61 -22.08 5.31
CA GLN A 146 -3.99 -21.01 6.24
C GLN A 146 -2.95 -19.89 6.20
N TYR A 147 -3.26 -18.72 6.73
CA TYR A 147 -2.27 -17.65 6.89
C TYR A 147 -2.51 -16.88 8.19
N ILE A 148 -1.43 -16.30 8.72
CA ILE A 148 -1.46 -15.31 9.80
C ILE A 148 -0.43 -14.25 9.45
N TYR A 149 -0.87 -13.00 9.37
CA TYR A 149 -0.05 -11.82 9.08
C TYR A 149 -0.14 -10.85 10.23
N ARG A 150 1.02 -10.37 10.71
CA ARG A 150 1.11 -9.30 11.71
C ARG A 150 1.92 -8.15 11.11
N TYR A 151 1.33 -6.96 11.11
CA TYR A 151 1.93 -5.75 10.57
C TYR A 151 2.74 -4.98 11.62
N GLY A 152 3.50 -3.98 11.17
CA GLY A 152 4.40 -3.19 12.02
C GLY A 152 3.68 -2.41 13.12
N ASP A 153 2.44 -2.01 12.88
CA ASP A 153 1.53 -1.36 13.84
C ASP A 153 0.85 -2.36 14.80
N GLN A 154 1.16 -3.64 14.66
CA GLN A 154 0.60 -4.78 15.39
C GLN A 154 -0.81 -5.20 14.99
N SER A 155 -1.40 -4.58 13.96
CA SER A 155 -2.61 -5.11 13.33
C SER A 155 -2.36 -6.52 12.80
N THR A 156 -3.39 -7.36 12.79
CA THR A 156 -3.25 -8.79 12.48
C THR A 156 -4.43 -9.28 11.66
N THR A 157 -4.15 -10.01 10.58
CA THR A 157 -5.14 -10.72 9.77
C THR A 157 -4.80 -12.20 9.69
N SER A 158 -5.82 -13.06 9.77
CA SER A 158 -5.70 -14.49 9.56
C SER A 158 -6.93 -15.08 8.86
N GLY A 159 -6.72 -16.21 8.21
CA GLY A 159 -7.75 -16.88 7.44
C GLY A 159 -7.17 -17.96 6.53
N TYR A 160 -7.78 -18.13 5.37
CA TYR A 160 -7.36 -19.13 4.37
C TYR A 160 -6.81 -18.44 3.13
N LEU A 161 -5.70 -18.94 2.61
CA LEU A 161 -5.24 -18.53 1.29
C LEU A 161 -6.16 -19.15 0.23
N SER A 162 -6.64 -18.30 -0.68
CA SER A 162 -7.60 -18.66 -1.72
C SER A 162 -7.19 -18.01 -3.03
N SER A 163 -7.82 -18.38 -4.13
CA SER A 163 -7.66 -17.75 -5.44
C SER A 163 -9.00 -17.25 -5.96
N GLU A 164 -8.97 -16.14 -6.68
CA GLU A 164 -10.16 -15.52 -7.25
C GLU A 164 -9.80 -14.67 -8.48
N THR A 165 -10.83 -14.26 -9.23
CA THR A 165 -10.73 -13.27 -10.30
C THR A 165 -10.70 -11.87 -9.71
N PHE A 166 -9.62 -11.15 -9.97
CA PHE A 166 -9.44 -9.75 -9.59
C PHE A 166 -9.60 -8.86 -10.82
N THR A 167 -10.34 -7.76 -10.69
CA THR A 167 -10.53 -6.78 -11.76
C THR A 167 -9.99 -5.42 -11.33
N LEU A 168 -9.09 -4.87 -12.13
CA LEU A 168 -8.43 -3.58 -11.95
C LEU A 168 -8.76 -2.70 -13.16
N GLY A 169 -9.54 -1.64 -12.94
CA GLY A 169 -10.05 -0.81 -14.04
C GLY A 169 -10.86 -1.66 -15.03
N SER A 170 -10.38 -1.77 -16.27
CA SER A 170 -10.99 -2.57 -17.34
C SER A 170 -10.36 -3.95 -17.54
N ALA A 171 -9.33 -4.30 -16.76
CA ALA A 171 -8.61 -5.56 -16.90
C ALA A 171 -8.97 -6.55 -15.78
N SER A 172 -9.15 -7.82 -16.14
CA SER A 172 -9.42 -8.91 -15.20
C SER A 172 -8.28 -9.93 -15.23
N PHE A 173 -7.98 -10.48 -14.06
CA PHE A 173 -6.90 -11.42 -13.81
C PHE A 173 -7.46 -12.59 -13.00
N GLU A 174 -7.45 -13.77 -13.59
CA GLU A 174 -7.93 -14.99 -12.95
C GLU A 174 -6.84 -15.60 -12.06
N ASN A 175 -7.27 -16.44 -11.11
CA ASN A 175 -6.39 -17.21 -10.23
C ASN A 175 -5.42 -16.35 -9.39
N VAL A 176 -5.80 -15.11 -9.06
CA VAL A 176 -5.03 -14.26 -8.16
C VAL A 176 -5.20 -14.79 -6.74
N GLY A 177 -4.09 -15.19 -6.14
CA GLY A 177 -3.99 -15.63 -4.76
C GLY A 177 -4.18 -14.47 -3.79
N PHE A 178 -5.05 -14.66 -2.81
CA PHE A 178 -5.34 -13.66 -1.77
C PHE A 178 -5.72 -14.34 -0.45
N GLY A 179 -5.55 -13.59 0.64
CA GLY A 179 -6.02 -13.97 1.96
C GLY A 179 -7.52 -13.72 2.09
N CYS A 180 -8.27 -14.79 2.30
CA CYS A 180 -9.68 -14.73 2.67
C CYS A 180 -9.77 -14.65 4.20
N GLY A 181 -9.81 -13.43 4.73
CA GLY A 181 -9.59 -13.14 6.14
C GLY A 181 -10.84 -13.32 6.99
N THR A 182 -10.77 -14.22 7.97
CA THR A 182 -11.87 -14.53 8.91
C THR A 182 -11.67 -13.88 10.29
N MET A 183 -10.44 -13.43 10.59
CA MET A 183 -10.11 -12.62 11.75
C MET A 183 -9.18 -11.48 11.33
N ASN A 184 -9.62 -10.24 11.49
CA ASN A 184 -8.94 -9.02 11.06
C ASN A 184 -9.04 -7.99 12.19
N TRP A 185 -7.95 -7.82 12.92
CA TRP A 185 -7.88 -6.95 14.11
C TRP A 185 -6.95 -5.76 13.87
N GLY A 186 -7.37 -4.58 14.34
CA GLY A 186 -6.57 -3.36 14.25
C GLY A 186 -6.66 -2.62 12.91
N PHE A 187 -7.62 -3.00 12.04
CA PHE A 187 -7.88 -2.30 10.77
C PHE A 187 -9.10 -1.39 10.90
N HIS A 188 -8.94 -0.14 10.46
CA HIS A 188 -9.98 0.88 10.57
C HIS A 188 -10.42 1.47 9.21
N GLU A 189 -9.67 1.18 8.14
CA GLU A 189 -9.90 1.69 6.79
C GLU A 189 -9.88 0.56 5.76
N GLY A 190 -10.70 0.70 4.71
CA GLY A 190 -10.76 -0.25 3.59
C GLY A 190 -11.34 -1.64 3.92
N ALA A 191 -11.75 -2.36 2.88
CA ALA A 191 -12.08 -3.78 2.91
C ALA A 191 -10.80 -4.62 2.70
N GLY A 192 -9.81 -4.44 3.57
CA GLY A 192 -8.53 -5.14 3.50
C GLY A 192 -7.42 -4.34 2.82
N LEU A 193 -6.43 -5.06 2.31
CA LEU A 193 -5.13 -4.51 1.92
C LEU A 193 -4.59 -5.20 0.67
N VAL A 194 -3.91 -4.43 -0.18
CA VAL A 194 -3.22 -4.87 -1.40
C VAL A 194 -1.72 -4.66 -1.21
N GLY A 195 -1.01 -5.75 -0.95
CA GLY A 195 0.44 -5.77 -0.90
C GLY A 195 1.06 -5.57 -2.28
N LEU A 196 2.01 -4.65 -2.37
CA LEU A 196 2.70 -4.26 -3.60
C LEU A 196 4.21 -4.45 -3.52
N ASN A 197 4.75 -5.07 -2.47
CA ASN A 197 6.18 -5.33 -2.39
C ASN A 197 6.64 -6.42 -3.41
N ARG A 198 7.90 -6.88 -3.32
CA ARG A 198 8.48 -7.87 -4.26
C ARG A 198 8.21 -9.33 -3.88
N GLY A 199 7.44 -9.58 -2.83
CA GLY A 199 7.11 -10.90 -2.33
C GLY A 199 6.17 -11.65 -3.27
N ARG A 200 6.15 -12.98 -3.16
CA ARG A 200 5.42 -13.86 -4.11
C ARG A 200 3.90 -13.71 -4.04
N LEU A 201 3.36 -13.24 -2.92
CA LEU A 201 1.92 -13.02 -2.74
C LEU A 201 1.47 -11.59 -3.10
N SER A 202 2.39 -10.70 -3.49
CA SER A 202 2.04 -9.34 -3.90
C SER A 202 1.30 -9.30 -5.22
N LEU A 203 0.43 -8.30 -5.36
CA LEU A 203 -0.33 -8.10 -6.59
C LEU A 203 0.63 -7.95 -7.78
N ILE A 204 1.69 -7.17 -7.61
CA ILE A 204 2.64 -6.95 -8.70
C ILE A 204 3.36 -8.23 -9.14
N SER A 205 3.73 -9.10 -8.20
CA SER A 205 4.36 -10.38 -8.52
C SER A 205 3.40 -11.35 -9.20
N GLN A 206 2.12 -11.36 -8.78
CA GLN A 206 1.10 -12.25 -9.32
C GLN A 206 0.59 -11.82 -10.71
N LEU A 207 0.45 -10.52 -10.96
CA LEU A 207 0.15 -10.00 -12.30
C LEU A 207 1.33 -10.21 -13.26
N GLY A 208 2.54 -10.13 -12.72
CA GLY A 208 3.78 -10.54 -13.38
C GLY A 208 4.02 -9.90 -14.74
N ALA A 209 4.33 -10.73 -15.74
CA ALA A 209 4.66 -10.27 -17.09
C ALA A 209 3.51 -9.50 -17.77
N SER A 210 2.26 -9.75 -17.40
CA SER A 210 1.08 -9.04 -17.94
C SER A 210 1.12 -7.54 -17.67
N VAL A 211 1.81 -7.12 -16.61
CA VAL A 211 2.06 -5.71 -16.25
C VAL A 211 3.55 -5.38 -16.22
N GLY A 212 4.40 -6.25 -16.76
CA GLY A 212 5.85 -6.08 -16.81
C GLY A 212 6.50 -5.88 -15.44
N TYR A 213 5.91 -6.41 -14.36
CA TYR A 213 6.34 -6.21 -12.96
C TYR A 213 6.51 -4.73 -12.58
N GLN A 214 5.77 -3.82 -13.22
CA GLN A 214 5.89 -2.38 -13.03
C GLN A 214 4.59 -1.76 -12.53
N PHE A 215 4.73 -0.87 -11.56
CA PHE A 215 3.67 0.02 -11.12
C PHE A 215 4.25 1.39 -10.77
N SER A 216 3.37 2.39 -10.69
CA SER A 216 3.71 3.71 -10.16
C SER A 216 2.52 4.30 -9.43
N TYR A 217 2.78 5.16 -8.45
CA TYR A 217 1.74 5.86 -7.74
C TYR A 217 2.09 7.34 -7.57
N CYS A 218 1.06 8.18 -7.57
CA CYS A 218 1.17 9.59 -7.27
C CYS A 218 0.09 9.93 -6.23
N LEU A 219 0.54 10.26 -5.02
CA LEU A 219 -0.32 10.56 -3.88
C LEU A 219 -0.44 12.08 -3.76
N SER A 220 -1.63 12.61 -4.02
CA SER A 220 -1.98 13.98 -3.68
C SER A 220 -2.14 14.09 -2.15
N GLY A 221 -1.78 15.23 -1.57
CA GLY A 221 -1.84 15.44 -0.12
C GLY A 221 -3.19 15.06 0.49
N LEU A 222 -3.15 14.49 1.69
CA LEU A 222 -4.32 14.05 2.48
C LEU A 222 -5.29 15.20 2.83
N GLU A 223 -4.82 16.44 2.73
CA GLU A 223 -5.62 17.65 2.89
C GLU A 223 -6.33 17.98 1.58
N GLY A 224 -7.61 17.61 1.49
CA GLY A 224 -8.44 17.91 0.32
C GLY A 224 -8.42 19.41 -0.02
N GLY A 225 -8.00 19.74 -1.24
CA GLY A 225 -7.83 21.13 -1.70
C GLY A 225 -7.04 21.25 -3.01
N SER A 226 -6.24 20.25 -3.37
CA SER A 226 -5.61 20.19 -4.70
C SER A 226 -6.57 19.63 -5.76
N SER A 227 -6.52 20.19 -6.97
CA SER A 227 -7.27 19.71 -8.14
C SER A 227 -6.71 18.40 -8.73
N SER A 228 -5.55 17.95 -8.25
CA SER A 228 -4.86 16.74 -8.69
C SER A 228 -5.41 15.49 -7.99
N SER A 229 -5.85 14.51 -8.76
CA SER A 229 -6.28 13.20 -8.25
C SER A 229 -5.08 12.29 -7.97
N SER A 230 -5.10 11.59 -6.84
CA SER A 230 -4.18 10.48 -6.57
C SER A 230 -4.47 9.32 -7.52
N ARG A 231 -3.42 8.61 -7.95
CA ARG A 231 -3.50 7.54 -8.96
C ARG A 231 -2.46 6.46 -8.73
N LEU A 232 -2.84 5.23 -9.07
CA LEU A 232 -1.98 4.05 -9.15
C LEU A 232 -2.11 3.47 -10.56
N ALA A 233 -0.98 3.19 -11.18
CA ALA A 233 -0.91 2.63 -12.53
C ALA A 233 -0.05 1.37 -12.53
N PHE A 234 -0.45 0.36 -13.29
CA PHE A 234 0.29 -0.87 -13.53
C PHE A 234 0.63 -0.99 -15.02
N GLY A 235 1.78 -1.59 -15.35
CA GLY A 235 2.20 -1.83 -16.72
C GLY A 235 3.40 -0.99 -17.18
N PRO A 236 3.98 -1.28 -18.35
CA PRO A 236 5.19 -0.60 -18.85
C PRO A 236 5.07 0.93 -18.97
N ASN A 237 3.84 1.42 -19.23
CA ASN A 237 3.55 2.85 -19.32
C ASN A 237 3.11 3.46 -17.97
N SER A 238 3.18 2.72 -16.86
CA SER A 238 3.07 3.31 -15.52
C SER A 238 4.29 4.20 -15.21
N SER A 239 5.41 3.99 -15.91
CA SER A 239 6.60 4.82 -15.76
C SER A 239 6.31 6.27 -16.12
N LEU A 240 6.84 7.20 -15.31
CA LEU A 240 6.84 8.63 -15.66
C LEU A 240 7.44 8.81 -17.07
N PRO A 241 6.83 9.62 -17.96
CA PRO A 241 7.36 9.87 -19.29
C PRO A 241 8.85 10.24 -19.21
N SER A 242 9.66 9.79 -20.17
CA SER A 242 11.10 10.11 -20.24
C SER A 242 11.38 11.62 -20.28
N SER A 243 10.36 12.43 -20.63
CA SER A 243 10.34 13.88 -20.64
C SER A 243 10.00 14.54 -19.29
N SER A 244 9.82 13.75 -18.23
CA SER A 244 9.55 14.26 -16.88
C SER A 244 10.80 14.96 -16.35
N VAL A 245 10.84 16.28 -16.53
CA VAL A 245 11.90 17.14 -16.00
C VAL A 245 11.97 16.95 -14.48
N GLY A 246 13.10 16.45 -13.98
CA GLY A 246 13.33 16.26 -12.54
C GLY A 246 13.01 14.86 -11.99
N ALA A 247 12.65 13.88 -12.81
CA ALA A 247 12.55 12.50 -12.34
C ALA A 247 13.93 11.93 -12.01
N ILE A 248 14.07 11.31 -10.85
CA ILE A 248 15.34 10.73 -10.41
C ILE A 248 15.20 9.22 -10.26
N LYS A 249 16.19 8.48 -10.79
CA LYS A 249 16.25 7.03 -10.72
C LYS A 249 17.24 6.62 -9.65
N LEU A 250 16.80 5.76 -8.75
CA LEU A 250 17.59 5.18 -7.68
C LEU A 250 17.60 3.65 -7.82
N PRO A 251 18.75 2.99 -7.66
CA PRO A 251 18.77 1.54 -7.55
C PRO A 251 18.08 1.12 -6.25
N LEU A 252 17.24 0.09 -6.33
CA LEU A 252 16.68 -0.54 -5.14
C LEU A 252 17.70 -1.49 -4.54
N LEU A 253 17.88 -1.43 -3.22
CA LEU A 253 18.77 -2.31 -2.49
C LEU A 253 18.08 -3.65 -2.17
N ILE A 254 18.88 -4.71 -2.06
CA ILE A 254 18.43 -6.03 -1.64
C ILE A 254 18.99 -6.33 -0.25
N ASN A 255 18.09 -6.52 0.72
CA ASN A 255 18.45 -7.00 2.05
C ASN A 255 18.29 -8.52 2.07
N SER A 256 19.29 -9.26 2.56
CA SER A 256 19.25 -10.73 2.57
C SER A 256 18.20 -11.33 3.51
N ARG A 257 17.80 -10.61 4.56
CA ARG A 257 16.79 -11.04 5.53
C ARG A 257 15.37 -10.67 5.11
N SER A 258 15.22 -9.56 4.39
CA SER A 258 13.94 -9.04 3.91
C SER A 258 14.04 -8.62 2.45
N PRO A 259 14.25 -9.57 1.52
CA PRO A 259 14.49 -9.27 0.11
C PRO A 259 13.27 -8.65 -0.57
N ASP A 260 12.08 -8.76 0.02
CA ASP A 260 10.84 -8.35 -0.62
C ASP A 260 10.56 -6.84 -0.52
N PHE A 261 11.15 -6.13 0.45
CA PHE A 261 10.91 -4.70 0.64
C PHE A 261 11.65 -3.81 -0.37
N TYR A 262 11.07 -2.67 -0.73
CA TYR A 262 11.71 -1.65 -1.54
C TYR A 262 12.68 -0.80 -0.70
N PHE A 263 13.91 -1.29 -0.55
CA PHE A 263 14.96 -0.53 0.12
C PHE A 263 15.62 0.50 -0.82
N VAL A 264 15.94 1.66 -0.27
CA VAL A 264 16.72 2.72 -0.94
C VAL A 264 17.94 3.09 -0.10
N ASP A 265 18.95 3.65 -0.74
CA ASP A 265 20.13 4.17 -0.06
C ASP A 265 19.89 5.63 0.38
N LEU A 266 20.04 5.90 1.67
CA LEU A 266 19.88 7.24 2.25
C LEU A 266 21.19 7.64 2.95
N GLU A 267 21.89 8.62 2.39
CA GLU A 267 23.19 9.04 2.91
C GLU A 267 23.12 10.14 3.98
N GLY A 268 21.97 10.80 4.11
CA GLY A 268 21.80 11.88 5.07
C GLY A 268 20.56 12.71 4.85
N ILE A 269 20.30 13.58 5.81
CA ILE A 269 19.15 14.47 5.83
C ILE A 269 19.67 15.91 5.91
N SER A 270 19.09 16.80 5.12
CA SER A 270 19.38 18.24 5.17
C SER A 270 18.12 19.02 5.48
N VAL A 271 18.23 20.01 6.36
CA VAL A 271 17.12 20.90 6.74
C VAL A 271 17.56 22.34 6.51
N GLY A 272 16.79 23.09 5.73
CA GLY A 272 17.14 24.48 5.37
C GLY A 272 18.48 24.60 4.63
N GLY A 273 18.82 23.61 3.79
CA GLY A 273 20.10 23.56 3.05
C GLY A 273 21.32 23.14 3.89
N ARG A 274 21.15 22.90 5.20
CA ARG A 274 22.23 22.43 6.08
C ARG A 274 22.10 20.94 6.32
N ARG A 275 23.15 20.18 5.97
CA ARG A 275 23.23 18.75 6.29
C ARG A 275 23.28 18.56 7.80
N LEU A 276 22.43 17.68 8.31
CA LEU A 276 22.42 17.29 9.71
C LEU A 276 23.64 16.39 10.00
N PRO A 277 24.25 16.49 11.19
CA PRO A 277 25.40 15.67 11.58
C PRO A 277 24.96 14.25 11.98
N ILE A 278 24.38 13.52 11.03
CA ILE A 278 23.94 12.14 11.17
C ILE A 278 24.88 11.29 10.33
N GLU A 279 25.53 10.31 10.96
CA GLU A 279 26.39 9.36 10.26
C GLU A 279 25.57 8.52 9.28
N ALA A 280 26.08 8.32 8.05
CA ALA A 280 25.36 7.58 7.01
C ALA A 280 25.07 6.11 7.43
N SER A 281 25.91 5.55 8.32
CA SER A 281 25.74 4.22 8.90
C SER A 281 24.42 4.05 9.67
N ALA A 282 23.77 5.15 10.09
CA ALA A 282 22.46 5.14 10.71
C ALA A 282 21.36 4.56 9.81
N PHE A 283 21.51 4.73 8.49
CA PHE A 283 20.53 4.34 7.48
C PHE A 283 20.91 3.05 6.73
N GLN A 284 22.14 2.56 6.90
CA GLN A 284 22.65 1.39 6.19
C GLN A 284 22.14 0.08 6.78
N PHE A 285 22.28 -1.00 6.00
CA PHE A 285 22.12 -2.35 6.52
C PHE A 285 23.19 -2.65 7.57
N LYS A 286 22.75 -3.14 8.73
CA LYS A 286 23.59 -3.58 9.82
C LYS A 286 23.86 -5.09 9.70
N GLN A 287 24.82 -5.56 10.49
CA GLN A 287 25.12 -6.98 10.56
C GLN A 287 23.86 -7.78 10.95
N GLY A 288 23.59 -8.87 10.23
CA GLY A 288 22.36 -9.67 10.42
C GLY A 288 21.12 -9.12 9.69
N GLY A 289 21.29 -8.17 8.78
CA GLY A 289 20.21 -7.71 7.88
C GLY A 289 19.20 -6.77 8.52
N THR A 290 19.50 -6.18 9.68
CA THR A 290 18.68 -5.13 10.30
C THR A 290 19.05 -3.74 9.73
N GLY A 291 18.25 -2.71 10.01
CA GLY A 291 18.48 -1.37 9.45
C GLY A 291 18.01 -1.24 7.99
N GLY A 292 18.50 -0.23 7.28
CA GLY A 292 18.02 0.15 5.95
C GLY A 292 16.86 1.14 5.97
N VAL A 293 16.53 1.66 4.79
CA VAL A 293 15.41 2.59 4.58
C VAL A 293 14.43 1.99 3.57
N VAL A 294 13.18 1.80 3.98
CA VAL A 294 12.10 1.24 3.17
C VAL A 294 11.18 2.35 2.67
N VAL A 295 10.73 2.23 1.42
CA VAL A 295 9.66 3.07 0.86
C VAL A 295 8.31 2.40 1.12
N ASP A 296 7.47 3.04 1.94
CA ASP A 296 6.24 2.46 2.47
C ASP A 296 5.05 3.43 2.26
N SER A 297 4.09 3.03 1.42
CA SER A 297 2.82 3.74 1.22
C SER A 297 1.75 3.43 2.27
N GLY A 298 1.90 2.34 3.01
CA GLY A 298 1.03 1.92 4.10
C GLY A 298 1.30 2.67 5.41
N SER A 299 2.44 3.37 5.51
CA SER A 299 2.78 4.21 6.66
C SER A 299 2.49 5.68 6.41
N ALA A 300 1.60 6.26 7.23
CA ALA A 300 1.24 7.68 7.18
C ALA A 300 2.40 8.62 7.59
N LEU A 301 3.32 8.13 8.42
CA LEU A 301 4.40 8.91 9.02
C LEU A 301 5.77 8.34 8.60
N MET A 302 6.76 9.23 8.56
CA MET A 302 8.16 8.83 8.48
C MET A 302 8.65 8.41 9.87
N TYR A 303 9.22 7.21 9.97
CA TYR A 303 9.86 6.72 11.17
C TYR A 303 11.38 6.79 10.99
N LEU A 304 12.06 7.37 11.97
CA LEU A 304 13.52 7.52 11.99
C LEU A 304 14.10 6.72 13.15
N VAL A 305 15.31 6.22 12.97
CA VAL A 305 16.12 5.69 14.07
C VAL A 305 16.42 6.79 15.07
N ALA A 306 16.61 6.44 16.35
CA ALA A 306 16.79 7.41 17.44
C ALA A 306 17.96 8.38 17.22
N GLU A 307 19.02 7.94 16.56
CA GLU A 307 20.18 8.79 16.22
C GLU A 307 19.91 9.81 15.11
N ALA A 308 18.78 9.69 14.40
CA ALA A 308 18.35 10.58 13.31
C ALA A 308 17.09 11.41 13.64
N TYR A 309 16.45 11.20 14.80
CA TYR A 309 15.26 11.93 15.26
C TYR A 309 15.62 13.09 16.18
#